data_AF-G3W3H3-F1
#
_entry.id   AF-G3W3H3-F1
#
_cell.length_a   1.000
_cell.length_b   1.000
_cell.length_c   1.000
_cell.angle_alpha   90.00
_cell.angle_beta   90.00
_cell.angle_gamma   90.00
#
_symmetry.space_group_name_H-M   'P 1'
#
loop_
_entity.id
_entity.type
_entity.pdbx_description
1 polymer ?
#
loop_
_entity_poly.entity_id
_entity_poly.type
_entity_poly.pdbx_seq_one_letter_code
_entity_poly.pdbx_strand_id
1 'polypeptide(L)'
;MKALVLGCLLGLLWGSPVQADIPPQSNFDNSKFQGLWYIVAAASDDKDFLAMKDDIKMAITYVTPLANGDLSVKSVYPGPDGGCQKVDATFTKGAVPGQFSNPGMGQDDISVVNSDYKHYAILLIKMNKGGAQRVMMQLYCRAPELFAEGAQRMQQLAPKLNLNPSQGAIFPKSGGVLTTIPSPSLNPTFSFLGTSRGKETGASLHFLFYTFHHSSLIRTLRQ
;
A
#
# COMPACT_ATOMS: atom_id res chain seq x y z
N MET A 1 31.77 -19.43 -50.31
CA MET A 1 31.48 -19.98 -48.97
C MET A 1 30.63 -18.96 -48.23
N LYS A 2 29.32 -19.24 -48.13
CA LYS A 2 28.29 -18.45 -47.45
C LYS A 2 28.13 -19.00 -46.04
N ALA A 3 28.87 -18.47 -45.07
CA ALA A 3 28.60 -18.72 -43.65
C ALA A 3 29.59 -17.89 -42.85
N LEU A 4 29.28 -16.62 -42.56
CA LEU A 4 29.97 -15.87 -41.49
C LEU A 4 29.35 -14.51 -41.15
N VAL A 5 28.17 -14.15 -41.70
CA VAL A 5 27.50 -12.88 -41.37
C VAL A 5 26.26 -13.07 -40.46
N LEU A 6 25.83 -14.32 -40.23
CA LEU A 6 24.59 -14.61 -39.49
C LEU A 6 24.75 -14.70 -37.96
N GLY A 7 25.96 -14.53 -37.41
CA GLY A 7 26.25 -14.74 -35.98
C GLY A 7 26.24 -13.48 -35.10
N CYS A 8 26.34 -12.27 -35.68
CA CYS A 8 26.54 -11.04 -34.91
C CYS A 8 25.25 -10.26 -34.58
N LEU A 9 24.08 -10.68 -35.08
CA LEU A 9 22.82 -9.95 -34.88
C LEU A 9 21.93 -10.49 -33.75
N LEU A 10 22.31 -11.59 -33.09
CA LEU A 10 21.50 -12.21 -32.02
C LEU A 10 21.88 -11.75 -30.59
N GLY A 11 22.75 -10.76 -30.43
CA GLY A 11 23.25 -10.31 -29.12
C GLY A 11 22.62 -9.04 -28.54
N LEU A 12 21.75 -8.34 -29.27
CA LEU A 12 21.35 -6.95 -28.94
C LEU A 12 19.92 -6.77 -28.44
N LEU A 13 19.20 -7.86 -28.10
CA LEU A 13 17.86 -7.77 -27.52
C LEU A 13 17.83 -8.10 -26.02
N TRP A 14 18.85 -7.71 -25.26
CA TRP A 14 18.61 -7.38 -23.84
C TRP A 14 18.05 -5.97 -23.78
N GLY A 15 16.78 -5.83 -24.17
CA GLY A 15 16.02 -4.65 -23.82
C GLY A 15 16.02 -4.55 -22.30
N SER A 16 16.52 -3.44 -21.75
CA SER A 16 16.26 -3.11 -20.36
C SER A 16 14.74 -3.20 -20.16
N PRO A 17 14.25 -3.85 -19.10
CA PRO A 17 12.82 -3.83 -18.82
C PRO A 17 12.43 -2.36 -18.63
N VAL A 18 11.76 -1.79 -19.64
CA VAL A 18 11.08 -0.51 -19.51
C VAL A 18 10.05 -0.73 -18.41
N GLN A 19 10.28 -0.10 -17.27
CA GLN A 19 9.28 -0.08 -16.21
C GLN A 19 8.02 0.55 -16.80
N ALA A 20 6.91 -0.18 -16.78
CA ALA A 20 5.70 0.31 -17.40
C ALA A 20 5.23 1.54 -16.63
N ASP A 21 5.01 2.66 -17.33
CA ASP A 21 4.40 3.82 -16.71
C ASP A 21 2.91 3.53 -16.54
N ILE A 22 2.47 3.35 -15.30
CA ILE A 22 1.09 3.03 -14.95
C ILE A 22 0.39 4.36 -14.66
N PRO A 23 -0.55 4.79 -15.53
CA PRO A 23 -1.18 6.09 -15.34
C PRO A 23 -2.09 6.10 -14.10
N PRO A 24 -2.31 7.28 -13.50
CA PRO A 24 -3.35 7.46 -12.49
C PRO A 24 -4.73 6.99 -13.01
N GLN A 25 -5.62 6.63 -12.08
CA GLN A 25 -6.98 6.30 -12.45
C GLN A 25 -7.68 7.49 -13.12
N SER A 26 -8.48 7.20 -14.16
CA SER A 26 -9.25 8.23 -14.83
C SER A 26 -10.30 8.82 -13.89
N ASN A 27 -10.59 10.12 -14.08
CA ASN A 27 -11.61 10.85 -13.32
C ASN A 27 -11.43 10.74 -11.79
N PHE A 28 -10.18 10.82 -11.32
CA PHE A 28 -9.88 10.86 -9.89
C PHE A 28 -10.61 12.01 -9.20
N ASP A 29 -11.24 11.71 -8.07
CA ASP A 29 -12.03 12.66 -7.29
C ASP A 29 -11.47 12.76 -5.86
N ASN A 30 -10.83 13.89 -5.55
CA ASN A 30 -10.25 14.17 -4.23
C ASN A 30 -11.32 14.07 -3.12
N SER A 31 -12.56 14.53 -3.39
CA SER A 31 -13.64 14.54 -2.41
C SER A 31 -14.16 13.14 -2.10
N LYS A 32 -14.06 12.18 -3.03
CA LYS A 32 -14.37 10.77 -2.75
C LYS A 32 -13.20 10.05 -2.07
N PHE A 33 -11.98 10.47 -2.36
CA PHE A 33 -10.78 9.88 -1.77
C PHE A 33 -10.52 10.32 -0.32
N GLN A 34 -11.13 11.42 0.13
CA GLN A 34 -10.95 11.92 1.50
C GLN A 34 -11.34 10.91 2.61
N GLY A 35 -10.92 11.22 3.83
CA GLY A 35 -11.27 10.51 5.05
C GLY A 35 -10.23 9.48 5.47
N LEU A 36 -10.68 8.52 6.27
CA LEU A 36 -9.85 7.51 6.91
C LEU A 36 -9.47 6.37 5.95
N TRP A 37 -8.19 5.98 6.00
CA TRP A 37 -7.59 4.85 5.30
C TRP A 37 -6.65 4.09 6.23
N TYR A 38 -6.46 2.80 5.97
CA TYR A 38 -5.45 1.96 6.59
C TYR A 38 -4.46 1.51 5.53
N ILE A 39 -3.16 1.68 5.77
CA ILE A 39 -2.13 1.13 4.89
C ILE A 39 -1.92 -0.31 5.33
N VAL A 40 -2.44 -1.26 4.55
CA VAL A 40 -2.51 -2.68 4.94
C VAL A 40 -1.41 -3.54 4.32
N ALA A 41 -0.83 -3.10 3.22
CA ALA A 41 0.27 -3.78 2.56
C ALA A 41 1.10 -2.80 1.72
N ALA A 42 2.38 -3.13 1.50
CA ALA A 42 3.21 -2.43 0.53
C ALA A 42 4.20 -3.38 -0.15
N ALA A 43 4.69 -2.97 -1.31
CA ALA A 43 5.82 -3.60 -1.98
C ALA A 43 6.75 -2.52 -2.54
N SER A 44 8.07 -2.69 -2.39
CA SER A 44 9.03 -1.69 -2.84
C SER A 44 10.42 -2.28 -3.11
N ASP A 45 11.14 -1.70 -4.06
CA ASP A 45 12.57 -1.96 -4.31
C ASP A 45 13.51 -1.04 -3.51
N ASP A 46 12.95 -0.22 -2.62
CA ASP A 46 13.68 0.62 -1.69
C ASP A 46 14.37 -0.21 -0.60
N LYS A 47 15.67 0.04 -0.38
CA LYS A 47 16.48 -0.76 0.56
C LYS A 47 16.04 -0.56 2.00
N ASP A 48 15.65 0.66 2.38
CA ASP A 48 15.22 0.96 3.75
C ASP A 48 13.92 0.22 4.03
N PHE A 49 12.96 0.26 3.11
CA PHE A 49 11.74 -0.55 3.19
C PHE A 49 12.05 -2.04 3.31
N LEU A 50 12.89 -2.59 2.43
CA LEU A 50 13.20 -4.03 2.43
C LEU A 50 13.86 -4.49 3.73
N ALA A 51 14.64 -3.63 4.38
CA ALA A 51 15.29 -3.93 5.65
C ALA A 51 14.32 -3.99 6.84
N MET A 52 13.20 -3.26 6.78
CA MET A 52 12.25 -3.14 7.91
C MET A 52 10.85 -3.70 7.63
N LYS A 53 10.56 -4.17 6.41
CA LYS A 53 9.20 -4.51 5.94
C LYS A 53 8.43 -5.48 6.85
N ASP A 54 9.13 -6.39 7.52
CA ASP A 54 8.54 -7.43 8.38
C ASP A 54 8.20 -6.89 9.79
N ASP A 55 8.79 -5.76 10.16
CA ASP A 55 8.54 -5.06 11.42
C ASP A 55 7.46 -3.98 11.29
N ILE A 56 7.22 -3.49 10.08
CA ILE A 56 6.21 -2.45 9.81
C ILE A 56 4.81 -2.94 10.24
N LYS A 57 4.13 -2.10 11.02
CA LYS A 57 2.74 -2.30 11.44
C LYS A 57 1.81 -1.44 10.61
N MET A 58 0.55 -1.86 10.57
CA MET A 58 -0.50 -1.18 9.82
C MET A 58 -0.63 0.28 10.28
N ALA A 59 -0.49 1.20 9.34
CA ALA A 59 -0.62 2.62 9.59
C ALA A 59 -2.07 3.08 9.39
N ILE A 60 -2.46 4.10 10.14
CA ILE A 60 -3.73 4.81 9.97
C ILE A 60 -3.44 6.11 9.25
N THR A 61 -4.15 6.42 8.19
CA THR A 61 -3.96 7.65 7.40
C THR A 61 -5.27 8.38 7.23
N TYR A 62 -5.28 9.68 7.51
CA TYR A 62 -6.42 10.57 7.26
C TYR A 62 -6.08 11.54 6.14
N VAL A 63 -6.92 11.57 5.11
CA VAL A 63 -6.75 12.39 3.91
C VAL A 63 -7.78 13.51 3.89
N THR A 64 -7.31 14.75 3.76
CA THR A 64 -8.17 15.94 3.70
C THR A 64 -7.85 16.75 2.43
N PRO A 65 -8.79 16.92 1.49
CA PRO A 65 -8.61 17.79 0.35
C PRO A 65 -8.44 19.25 0.75
N LEU A 66 -7.54 19.95 0.07
CA LEU A 66 -7.30 21.37 0.24
C LEU A 66 -7.93 22.16 -0.92
N ALA A 67 -8.26 23.42 -0.69
CA ALA A 67 -8.92 24.28 -1.69
C ALA A 67 -8.10 24.48 -2.97
N ASN A 68 -6.76 24.36 -2.88
CA ASN A 68 -5.87 24.45 -4.02
C ASN A 68 -5.78 23.14 -4.82
N GLY A 69 -6.43 22.06 -4.38
CA GLY A 69 -6.43 20.73 -5.02
C GLY A 69 -5.37 19.76 -4.48
N ASP A 70 -4.55 20.19 -3.54
CA ASP A 70 -3.62 19.32 -2.81
C ASP A 70 -4.37 18.44 -1.80
N LEU A 71 -3.68 17.44 -1.25
CA LEU A 71 -4.18 16.65 -0.13
C LEU A 71 -3.29 16.82 1.10
N SER A 72 -3.89 17.16 2.25
CA SER A 72 -3.25 16.99 3.55
C SER A 72 -3.39 15.53 3.97
N VAL A 73 -2.27 14.88 4.23
CA VAL A 73 -2.19 13.45 4.57
C VAL A 73 -1.54 13.33 5.93
N LYS A 74 -2.31 12.88 6.93
CA LYS A 74 -1.83 12.67 8.30
C LYS A 74 -1.81 11.19 8.60
N SER A 75 -0.63 10.64 8.84
CA SER A 75 -0.43 9.21 9.08
C SER A 75 0.08 8.96 10.49
N VAL A 76 -0.41 7.88 11.10
CA VAL A 76 0.03 7.38 12.41
C VAL A 76 0.56 5.97 12.23
N TYR A 77 1.85 5.80 12.47
CA TYR A 77 2.57 4.54 12.41
C TYR A 77 2.79 4.01 13.82
N PRO A 78 2.33 2.78 14.14
CA PRO A 78 2.69 2.14 15.41
C PRO A 78 4.19 1.86 15.46
N GLY A 79 4.83 2.27 16.55
CA GLY A 79 6.24 1.99 16.83
C GLY A 79 6.43 0.65 17.55
N PRO A 80 7.65 0.10 17.56
CA PRO A 80 7.96 -1.19 18.19
C PRO A 80 7.70 -1.19 19.71
N ASP A 81 7.92 -0.06 20.39
CA ASP A 81 7.81 0.06 21.86
C ASP A 81 6.39 0.42 22.34
N GLY A 82 5.37 0.24 21.49
CA GLY A 82 3.99 0.67 21.78
C GLY A 82 3.74 2.17 21.61
N GLY A 83 4.78 2.94 21.29
CA GLY A 83 4.67 4.34 20.87
C GLY A 83 3.99 4.50 19.50
N CYS A 84 3.70 5.75 19.12
CA CYS A 84 3.15 6.08 17.80
C CYS A 84 3.94 7.21 17.17
N GLN A 85 4.36 7.03 15.92
CA GLN A 85 4.97 8.07 15.10
C GLN A 85 3.88 8.74 14.26
N LYS A 86 3.76 10.07 14.39
CA LYS A 86 2.88 10.88 13.55
C LYS A 86 3.67 11.48 12.39
N VAL A 87 3.11 11.41 11.19
CA VAL A 87 3.69 11.97 9.97
C VAL A 87 2.64 12.86 9.32
N ASP A 88 2.93 14.14 9.25
CA ASP A 88 2.13 15.11 8.50
C ASP A 88 2.79 15.36 7.15
N ALA A 89 2.05 15.13 6.06
CA ALA A 89 2.50 15.30 4.69
C ALA A 89 1.49 16.13 3.89
N THR A 90 2.00 16.82 2.87
CA THR A 90 1.17 17.46 1.85
C THR A 90 1.49 16.80 0.52
N PHE A 91 0.47 16.23 -0.10
CA PHE A 91 0.54 15.73 -1.48
C PHE A 91 0.14 16.86 -2.40
N THR A 92 1.14 17.51 -3.00
CA THR A 92 0.96 18.62 -3.92
C THR A 92 0.40 18.10 -5.23
N LYS A 93 -0.68 18.69 -5.75
CA LYS A 93 -1.32 18.22 -6.98
C LYS A 93 -0.38 18.28 -8.19
N GLY A 94 -0.46 17.25 -9.03
CA GLY A 94 0.16 17.22 -10.34
C GLY A 94 -0.72 17.83 -11.43
N ALA A 95 -0.27 17.69 -12.68
CA ALA A 95 -1.03 18.13 -13.86
C ALA A 95 -2.20 17.19 -14.18
N VAL A 96 -2.09 15.91 -13.81
CA VAL A 96 -3.10 14.87 -14.05
C VAL A 96 -3.89 14.62 -12.76
N PRO A 97 -5.23 14.56 -12.78
CA PRO A 97 -6.01 14.17 -11.62
C PRO A 97 -5.56 12.82 -11.05
N GLY A 98 -5.37 12.75 -9.72
CA GLY A 98 -4.88 11.55 -9.04
C GLY A 98 -3.35 11.40 -9.04
N GLN A 99 -2.63 12.32 -9.68
CA GLN A 99 -1.19 12.47 -9.55
C GLN A 99 -0.86 13.58 -8.57
N PHE A 100 0.16 13.35 -7.74
CA PHE A 100 0.66 14.25 -6.72
C PHE A 100 2.18 14.13 -6.61
N SER A 101 2.80 14.97 -5.78
CA SER A 101 4.19 14.85 -5.36
C SER A 101 4.37 15.30 -3.92
N ASN A 102 5.46 14.88 -3.30
CA ASN A 102 5.92 15.39 -2.01
C ASN A 102 7.46 15.46 -2.01
N PRO A 103 8.04 16.53 -2.59
CA PRO A 103 9.49 16.70 -2.69
C PRO A 103 10.18 16.75 -1.32
N GLY A 104 9.48 17.24 -0.28
CA GLY A 104 10.00 17.29 1.09
C GLY A 104 10.28 15.90 1.68
N MET A 105 9.66 14.85 1.14
CA MET A 105 9.90 13.45 1.50
C MET A 105 10.61 12.66 0.37
N GLY A 106 11.13 13.35 -0.66
CA GLY A 106 11.77 12.70 -1.81
C GLY A 106 10.82 11.85 -2.65
N GLN A 107 9.52 12.13 -2.63
CA GLN A 107 8.51 11.46 -3.43
C GLN A 107 8.18 12.33 -4.65
N ASP A 108 8.76 11.98 -5.79
CA ASP A 108 8.70 12.82 -7.00
C ASP A 108 7.36 12.67 -7.72
N ASP A 109 6.76 11.47 -7.67
CA ASP A 109 5.48 11.14 -8.30
C ASP A 109 4.70 10.18 -7.40
N ILE A 110 3.52 10.60 -6.97
CA ILE A 110 2.57 9.84 -6.17
C ILE A 110 1.30 9.74 -7.01
N SER A 111 0.94 8.53 -7.43
CA SER A 111 -0.19 8.31 -8.33
C SER A 111 -1.18 7.33 -7.73
N VAL A 112 -2.46 7.72 -7.62
CA VAL A 112 -3.55 6.79 -7.29
C VAL A 112 -3.97 6.07 -8.56
N VAL A 113 -3.51 4.84 -8.74
CA VAL A 113 -3.68 4.09 -10.00
C VAL A 113 -4.97 3.28 -10.06
N ASN A 114 -5.56 2.97 -8.91
CA ASN A 114 -6.83 2.25 -8.85
C ASN A 114 -7.50 2.42 -7.48
N SER A 115 -8.76 2.84 -7.45
CA SER A 115 -9.57 2.90 -6.24
C SER A 115 -11.06 2.82 -6.58
N ASP A 116 -11.82 2.16 -5.72
CA ASP A 116 -13.29 2.24 -5.72
C ASP A 116 -13.83 3.27 -4.71
N TYR A 117 -12.91 4.00 -4.05
CA TYR A 117 -13.12 4.98 -2.98
C TYR A 117 -13.74 4.45 -1.68
N LYS A 118 -14.37 3.27 -1.72
CA LYS A 118 -15.22 2.71 -0.65
C LYS A 118 -14.58 1.57 0.12
N HIS A 119 -13.67 0.83 -0.50
CA HIS A 119 -13.05 -0.34 0.10
C HIS A 119 -11.53 -0.26 0.01
N TYR A 120 -10.99 0.17 -1.14
CA TYR A 120 -9.54 0.19 -1.33
C TYR A 120 -9.04 1.29 -2.27
N ALA A 121 -7.73 1.55 -2.19
CA ALA A 121 -6.97 2.32 -3.16
C ALA A 121 -5.55 1.77 -3.29
N ILE A 122 -4.97 1.87 -4.48
CA ILE A 122 -3.57 1.52 -4.75
C ILE A 122 -2.84 2.78 -5.14
N LEU A 123 -1.79 3.09 -4.38
CA LEU A 123 -0.90 4.21 -4.63
C LEU A 123 0.43 3.68 -5.15
N LEU A 124 0.95 4.31 -6.20
CA LEU A 124 2.32 4.15 -6.65
C LEU A 124 3.11 5.40 -6.30
N ILE A 125 4.28 5.20 -5.72
CA ILE A 125 5.16 6.27 -5.25
C ILE A 125 6.52 6.05 -5.90
N LYS A 126 6.94 6.96 -6.77
CA LYS A 126 8.28 7.00 -7.33
C LYS A 126 9.15 7.95 -6.52
N MET A 127 10.32 7.49 -6.13
CA MET A 127 11.29 8.24 -5.32
C MET A 127 12.64 8.23 -6.01
N ASN A 128 13.36 9.35 -5.99
CA ASN A 128 14.76 9.37 -6.39
C ASN A 128 15.66 9.25 -5.15
N LYS A 129 16.32 8.09 -5.00
CA LYS A 129 17.25 7.83 -3.90
C LYS A 129 18.61 7.40 -4.45
N GLY A 130 19.64 8.19 -4.16
CA GLY A 130 21.03 7.86 -4.53
C GLY A 130 21.25 7.76 -6.05
N GLY A 131 20.56 8.60 -6.84
CA GLY A 131 20.66 8.61 -8.30
C GLY A 131 19.92 7.46 -8.99
N ALA A 132 19.15 6.66 -8.25
CA ALA A 132 18.30 5.61 -8.79
C ALA A 132 16.83 5.89 -8.45
N GLN A 133 15.96 5.71 -9.44
CA GLN A 133 14.51 5.71 -9.21
C GLN A 133 14.12 4.43 -8.46
N ARG A 134 13.33 4.59 -7.40
CA ARG A 134 12.71 3.52 -6.62
C ARG A 134 11.21 3.63 -6.71
N VAL A 135 10.53 2.50 -6.60
CA VAL A 135 9.07 2.42 -6.67
C VAL A 135 8.55 1.72 -5.44
N MET A 136 7.59 2.36 -4.78
CA MET A 136 6.78 1.77 -3.73
C MET A 136 5.32 1.72 -4.18
N MET A 137 4.69 0.56 -4.05
CA MET A 137 3.26 0.36 -4.23
C MET A 137 2.64 0.12 -2.86
N GLN A 138 1.60 0.86 -2.51
CA GLN A 138 0.89 0.74 -1.24
C GLN A 138 -0.58 0.40 -1.48
N LEU A 139 -1.12 -0.51 -0.67
CA LEU A 139 -2.55 -0.83 -0.62
C LEU A 139 -3.18 -0.15 0.58
N TYR A 140 -4.13 0.73 0.29
CA TYR A 140 -4.94 1.44 1.27
C TYR A 140 -6.29 0.74 1.32
N CYS A 141 -6.83 0.50 2.51
CA CYS A 141 -8.16 -0.06 2.73
C CYS A 141 -8.99 0.83 3.66
N ARG A 142 -10.32 0.82 3.49
CA ARG A 142 -11.23 1.56 4.40
C ARG A 142 -11.46 0.84 5.73
N ALA A 143 -11.19 -0.45 5.77
CA ALA A 143 -11.18 -1.28 6.97
C ALA A 143 -9.74 -1.72 7.29
N PRO A 144 -9.43 -2.06 8.55
CA PRO A 144 -8.08 -2.49 8.95
C PRO A 144 -7.82 -3.95 8.55
N GLU A 145 -8.13 -4.32 7.32
CA GLU A 145 -8.01 -5.67 6.79
C GLU A 145 -7.77 -5.64 5.29
N LEU A 146 -7.16 -6.70 4.77
CA LEU A 146 -6.83 -6.80 3.37
C LEU A 146 -8.11 -6.94 2.54
N PHE A 147 -8.33 -6.04 1.58
CA PHE A 147 -9.42 -6.18 0.62
C PHE A 147 -8.96 -7.04 -0.57
N ALA A 148 -9.70 -8.11 -0.87
CA ALA A 148 -9.27 -9.15 -1.80
C ALA A 148 -9.01 -8.61 -3.22
N GLU A 149 -9.90 -7.79 -3.75
CA GLU A 149 -9.79 -7.17 -5.07
C GLU A 149 -8.58 -6.24 -5.16
N GLY A 150 -8.34 -5.47 -4.09
CA GLY A 150 -7.16 -4.60 -4.00
C GLY A 150 -5.86 -5.39 -3.99
N ALA A 151 -5.80 -6.49 -3.23
CA ALA A 151 -4.64 -7.37 -3.17
C ALA A 151 -4.38 -8.09 -4.51
N GLN A 152 -5.43 -8.61 -5.16
CA GLN A 152 -5.33 -9.19 -6.50
C GLN A 152 -4.82 -8.17 -7.51
N ARG A 153 -5.30 -6.93 -7.45
CA ARG A 153 -4.86 -5.87 -8.35
C ARG A 153 -3.41 -5.49 -8.10
N MET A 154 -2.98 -5.44 -6.84
CA MET A 154 -1.57 -5.23 -6.48
C MET A 154 -0.66 -6.32 -7.05
N GLN A 155 -1.06 -7.60 -6.96
CA GLN A 155 -0.33 -8.72 -7.57
C GLN A 155 -0.22 -8.60 -9.09
N GLN A 156 -1.25 -8.12 -9.77
CA GLN A 156 -1.25 -7.90 -11.23
C GLN A 156 -0.34 -6.73 -11.65
N LEU A 157 -0.18 -5.72 -10.79
CA LEU A 157 0.62 -4.53 -11.07
C LEU A 157 2.10 -4.73 -10.73
N ALA A 158 2.42 -5.53 -9.71
CA ALA A 158 3.80 -5.80 -9.27
C ALA A 158 4.78 -6.15 -10.41
N PRO A 159 4.52 -7.12 -11.32
CA PRO A 159 5.45 -7.45 -12.38
C PRO A 159 5.66 -6.31 -13.39
N LYS A 160 4.65 -5.45 -13.60
CA LYS A 160 4.76 -4.27 -14.49
C LYS A 160 5.71 -3.20 -13.94
N LEU A 161 5.87 -3.20 -12.61
CA LEU A 161 6.74 -2.32 -11.87
C LEU A 161 8.09 -2.96 -11.55
N ASN A 162 8.38 -4.16 -12.09
CA ASN A 162 9.57 -4.96 -11.74
C ASN A 162 9.68 -5.28 -10.24
N LEU A 163 8.55 -5.31 -9.52
CA LEU A 163 8.50 -5.70 -8.11
C LEU A 163 8.27 -7.20 -7.99
N ASN A 164 9.09 -7.86 -7.17
CA ASN A 164 8.96 -9.26 -6.82
C ASN A 164 8.03 -9.42 -5.60
N PRO A 165 7.23 -10.51 -5.51
CA PRO A 165 6.48 -10.84 -4.30
C PRO A 165 7.30 -10.81 -2.99
N SER A 166 8.58 -11.18 -3.00
CA SER A 166 9.46 -11.13 -1.82
C SER A 166 9.79 -9.72 -1.35
N GLN A 167 9.58 -8.73 -2.21
CA GLN A 167 9.74 -7.30 -1.92
C GLN A 167 8.45 -6.68 -1.36
N GLY A 168 7.45 -7.49 -1.01
CA GLY A 168 6.20 -7.07 -0.39
C GLY A 168 6.05 -7.55 1.05
N ALA A 169 5.18 -6.87 1.79
CA ALA A 169 4.73 -7.27 3.12
C ALA A 169 3.27 -6.86 3.34
N ILE A 170 2.54 -7.69 4.09
CA ILE A 170 1.24 -7.35 4.66
C ILE A 170 1.49 -6.86 6.08
N PHE A 171 0.92 -5.73 6.44
CA PHE A 171 1.17 -5.10 7.72
C PHE A 171 0.17 -5.57 8.77
N PRO A 172 0.61 -6.20 9.87
CA PRO A 172 -0.29 -6.63 10.93
C PRO A 172 -0.82 -5.44 11.74
N LYS A 173 -1.99 -5.62 12.35
CA LYS A 173 -2.57 -4.66 13.31
C LYS A 173 -1.65 -4.52 14.53
N SER A 174 -1.55 -3.31 15.07
CA SER A 174 -0.98 -3.10 16.40
C SER A 174 -2.01 -3.47 17.47
N GLY A 175 -1.60 -4.18 18.52
CA GLY A 175 -2.46 -4.66 19.60
C GLY A 175 -3.08 -3.57 20.48
N GLY A 176 -2.75 -2.28 20.30
CA GLY A 176 -3.20 -1.21 21.21
C GLY A 176 -3.51 0.16 20.60
N VAL A 177 -3.35 0.39 19.29
CA VAL A 177 -3.37 1.76 18.71
C VAL A 177 -4.64 2.11 17.93
N LEU A 178 -5.41 1.13 17.46
CA LEU A 178 -6.57 1.41 16.58
C LEU A 178 -7.79 2.00 17.32
N THR A 179 -7.76 2.14 18.65
CA THR A 179 -8.88 2.60 19.48
C THR A 179 -8.85 4.09 19.83
N THR A 180 -7.79 4.82 19.48
CA THR A 180 -7.59 6.22 19.90
C THR A 180 -7.48 7.19 18.72
N ILE A 181 -8.44 7.13 17.79
CA ILE A 181 -8.66 8.27 16.88
C ILE A 181 -9.69 9.20 17.56
N PRO A 182 -9.37 10.47 17.85
CA PRO A 182 -10.39 11.43 18.27
C PRO A 182 -11.34 11.65 17.10
N SER A 183 -12.64 11.43 17.32
CA SER A 183 -13.66 11.96 16.41
C SER A 183 -13.43 13.46 16.21
N PRO A 184 -13.54 14.00 14.98
CA PRO A 184 -13.64 15.44 14.80
C PRO A 184 -14.88 15.91 15.57
N SER A 185 -14.61 16.75 16.57
CA SER A 185 -15.54 17.25 17.58
C SER A 185 -16.92 17.61 17.03
N LEU A 186 -17.95 16.91 17.50
CA LEU A 186 -19.24 17.54 17.80
C LEU A 186 -19.16 18.00 19.26
N ASN A 187 -19.38 19.29 19.47
CA ASN A 187 -19.42 20.07 20.71
C ASN A 187 -19.42 19.32 22.06
N PRO A 188 -18.63 19.78 23.06
CA PRO A 188 -18.64 19.19 24.39
C PRO A 188 -19.78 19.81 25.21
N THR A 189 -20.89 19.09 25.36
CA THR A 189 -21.71 19.19 26.57
C THR A 189 -22.43 17.86 26.75
N PHE A 190 -21.92 17.02 27.65
CA PHE A 190 -22.70 16.35 28.70
C PHE A 190 -21.76 15.42 29.47
N SER A 191 -21.52 15.78 30.72
CA SER A 191 -20.86 14.98 31.73
C SER A 191 -21.72 13.76 32.09
N PHE A 192 -21.12 12.59 32.20
CA PHE A 192 -21.60 11.55 33.12
C PHE A 192 -20.41 10.78 33.70
N LEU A 193 -20.33 10.78 35.03
CA LEU A 193 -19.53 9.83 35.80
C LEU A 193 -20.03 8.41 35.52
N GLY A 194 -19.10 7.49 35.28
CA GLY A 194 -19.39 6.07 35.20
C GLY A 194 -18.14 5.25 35.44
N THR A 195 -17.93 4.83 36.69
CA THR A 195 -16.95 3.81 37.05
C THR A 195 -17.42 2.46 36.52
N SER A 196 -16.59 1.72 35.79
CA SER A 196 -16.76 0.27 35.70
C SER A 196 -15.44 -0.45 35.47
N ARG A 197 -15.34 -1.57 36.16
CA ARG A 197 -14.22 -2.48 36.40
C ARG A 197 -14.60 -3.79 35.72
N GLY A 198 -13.69 -4.40 34.95
CA GLY A 198 -13.84 -5.78 34.46
C GLY A 198 -12.98 -6.05 33.22
N LYS A 199 -11.82 -6.71 33.33
CA LYS A 199 -11.56 -8.15 33.49
C LYS A 199 -11.32 -8.81 32.12
N GLU A 200 -10.05 -9.11 31.89
CA GLU A 200 -9.54 -9.96 30.81
C GLU A 200 -10.29 -11.29 30.74
N THR A 201 -10.59 -11.74 29.52
CA THR A 201 -10.63 -13.16 29.17
C THR A 201 -10.19 -13.32 27.73
N GLY A 202 -9.24 -14.24 27.50
CA GLY A 202 -8.70 -14.56 26.19
C GLY A 202 -9.66 -15.39 25.35
N ALA A 203 -9.51 -15.28 24.03
CA ALA A 203 -10.02 -16.25 23.08
C ALA A 203 -8.99 -16.41 21.94
N SER A 204 -8.43 -17.61 21.88
CA SER A 204 -7.55 -18.10 20.82
C SER A 204 -8.35 -18.27 19.52
N LEU A 205 -7.95 -17.60 18.44
CA LEU A 205 -8.41 -17.89 17.08
C LEU A 205 -7.29 -18.62 16.31
N HIS A 206 -7.09 -19.89 16.66
CA HIS A 206 -6.66 -20.90 15.70
C HIS A 206 -7.92 -21.37 14.99
N PHE A 207 -8.18 -20.95 13.75
CA PHE A 207 -8.96 -21.68 12.73
C PHE A 207 -9.22 -20.72 11.57
N LEU A 208 -8.36 -20.73 10.55
CA LEU A 208 -8.68 -20.44 9.13
C LEU A 208 -7.41 -20.64 8.28
N PHE A 209 -6.88 -21.87 8.32
CA PHE A 209 -5.93 -22.37 7.32
C PHE A 209 -6.36 -23.77 6.90
N TYR A 210 -7.59 -23.93 6.43
CA TYR A 210 -7.98 -25.13 5.69
C TYR A 210 -9.03 -24.74 4.68
N THR A 211 -8.55 -24.46 3.47
CA THR A 211 -9.13 -24.79 2.14
C THR A 211 -8.68 -23.70 1.18
N PHE A 212 -7.72 -24.00 0.31
CA PHE A 212 -7.87 -23.81 -1.15
C PHE A 212 -6.60 -24.33 -1.87
N HIS A 213 -6.84 -25.39 -2.65
CA HIS A 213 -6.07 -25.90 -3.78
C HIS A 213 -4.66 -26.50 -3.58
N HIS A 214 -4.62 -27.83 -3.66
CA HIS A 214 -3.85 -28.45 -4.75
C HIS A 214 -4.71 -29.49 -5.49
N SER A 215 -5.00 -29.20 -6.76
CA SER A 215 -5.50 -30.17 -7.72
C SER A 215 -4.61 -30.06 -8.96
N SER A 216 -3.83 -31.12 -9.22
CA SER A 216 -3.68 -31.77 -10.54
C SER A 216 -2.30 -32.45 -10.67
N LEU A 217 -2.32 -33.79 -10.71
CA LEU A 217 -1.36 -34.70 -11.37
C LEU A 217 -1.96 -36.12 -11.21
N ILE A 218 -2.83 -36.56 -12.12
CA ILE A 218 -2.58 -37.35 -13.34
C ILE A 218 -2.11 -38.81 -13.07
N ARG A 219 -2.90 -39.73 -13.66
CA ARG A 219 -2.64 -41.11 -14.14
C ARG A 219 -2.85 -42.32 -13.20
N THR A 220 -4.02 -42.93 -13.41
CA THR A 220 -4.22 -44.29 -13.97
C THR A 220 -3.31 -45.43 -13.47
N LEU A 221 -3.90 -46.39 -12.75
CA LEU A 221 -3.99 -47.80 -13.17
C LEU A 221 -4.94 -48.59 -12.24
N ARG A 222 -6.00 -49.15 -12.85
CA ARG A 222 -6.76 -50.30 -12.33
C ARG A 222 -6.02 -51.56 -12.79
N GLN A 223 -5.59 -52.39 -11.84
CA GLN A 223 -5.88 -53.82 -11.65
C GLN A 223 -4.90 -54.39 -10.64
#